data_AF-A0A3D4KUH8-F1
#
_entry.id   AF-A0A3D4KUH8-F1
#
_cell.length_a   1.000
_cell.length_b   1.000
_cell.length_c   1.000
_cell.angle_alpha   90.00
_cell.angle_beta   90.00
_cell.angle_gamma   90.00
#
_symmetry.space_group_name_H-M   'P 1'
#
loop_
_entity.id
_entity.type
_entity.pdbx_description
1 polymer ?
#
loop_
_entity_poly.entity_id
_entity_poly.type
_entity_poly.pdbx_seq_one_letter_code
_entity_poly.pdbx_strand_id
1 'polypeptide(L)'
;MSELEGYREKITEIDSKMAELFEERMGMSRKVAEYKKARGLSVKDKAREEALIERNKALIKDDEIRPFYVNYIRSTLDISCEYQEMLMNGLKIAYGGEEGAYAHIAARRMFPKARYISKTDHTDAYRSVESGECDLAVLPIENSIAGEVGTVMDLMYQGSLFVNQVYDFPIG
;
A
#
# COMPACT_ATOMS: atom_id res chain seq x y z
N MET A 1 17.93 -28.40 -22.96
CA MET A 1 17.72 -27.02 -22.49
C MET A 1 18.43 -26.08 -23.45
N SER A 2 17.78 -24.98 -23.86
CA SER A 2 18.45 -23.92 -24.63
C SER A 2 19.27 -23.03 -23.70
N GLU A 3 20.25 -22.31 -24.22
CA GLU A 3 21.00 -21.32 -23.44
C GLU A 3 20.08 -20.26 -22.79
N LEU A 4 19.02 -19.86 -23.51
CA LEU A 4 18.02 -18.94 -23.00
C LEU A 4 17.30 -19.47 -21.75
N GLU A 5 16.93 -20.75 -21.74
CA GLU A 5 16.31 -21.37 -20.57
C GLU A 5 17.29 -21.42 -19.39
N GLY A 6 18.57 -21.71 -19.64
CA GLY A 6 19.60 -21.66 -18.59
C GLY A 6 19.77 -20.26 -17.98
N TYR A 7 19.69 -19.19 -18.78
CA TYR A 7 19.71 -17.82 -18.24
C TYR A 7 18.47 -17.49 -17.40
N ARG A 8 17.28 -17.97 -17.82
CA ARG A 8 16.04 -17.78 -17.08
C ARG A 8 16.04 -18.49 -15.74
N GLU A 9 16.51 -19.74 -15.70
CA GLU A 9 16.66 -20.50 -14.45
C GLU A 9 17.58 -19.77 -13.47
N LYS A 10 18.71 -19.26 -13.96
CA LYS A 10 19.63 -18.46 -13.12
C LYS A 10 18.99 -17.18 -12.59
N ILE A 11 18.15 -16.51 -13.37
CA ILE A 11 17.37 -15.34 -12.91
C ILE A 11 16.41 -15.77 -11.80
N THR A 12 15.68 -16.87 -11.97
CA THR A 12 14.76 -17.39 -10.95
C THR A 12 15.47 -17.72 -9.63
N GLU A 13 16.68 -18.29 -9.69
CA GLU A 13 17.50 -18.52 -8.49
C GLU A 13 17.92 -17.20 -7.79
N ILE A 14 18.25 -16.17 -8.57
CA ILE A 14 18.60 -14.84 -8.04
C ILE A 14 17.36 -14.19 -7.41
N ASP A 15 16.21 -14.26 -8.08
CA ASP A 15 14.94 -13.72 -7.58
C ASP A 15 14.54 -14.34 -6.24
N SER A 16 14.77 -15.65 -6.09
CA SER A 16 14.52 -16.36 -4.83
C SER A 16 15.35 -15.77 -3.68
N LYS A 17 16.65 -15.48 -3.91
CA LYS A 17 17.53 -14.84 -2.92
C LYS A 17 17.13 -13.40 -2.64
N MET A 18 16.68 -12.68 -3.67
CA MET A 18 16.18 -11.31 -3.50
C MET A 18 14.93 -11.30 -2.62
N ALA A 19 14.04 -12.28 -2.75
CA ALA A 19 12.86 -12.41 -1.90
C ALA A 19 13.22 -12.65 -0.43
N GLU A 20 14.18 -13.54 -0.15
CA GLU A 20 14.69 -13.78 1.21
C GLU A 20 15.27 -12.49 1.84
N LEU A 21 16.11 -11.77 1.09
CA LEU A 21 16.71 -10.50 1.56
C LEU A 21 15.65 -9.40 1.73
N PHE A 22 14.62 -9.39 0.88
CA PHE A 22 13.52 -8.46 1.01
C PHE A 22 12.73 -8.71 2.30
N GLU A 23 12.43 -9.97 2.63
CA GLU A 23 11.75 -10.35 3.87
C GLU A 23 12.56 -9.92 5.11
N GLU A 24 13.86 -10.19 5.13
CA GLU A 24 14.74 -9.77 6.22
C GLU A 24 14.72 -8.24 6.38
N ARG A 25 14.79 -7.50 5.26
CA ARG A 25 14.71 -6.04 5.25
C ARG A 25 13.37 -5.54 5.81
N MET A 26 12.24 -6.13 5.43
CA MET A 26 10.92 -5.76 5.97
C MET A 26 10.82 -6.05 7.47
N GLY A 27 11.45 -7.14 7.94
CA GLY A 27 11.61 -7.43 9.36
C GLY A 27 12.33 -6.30 10.11
N MET A 28 13.39 -5.73 9.52
CA MET A 28 14.07 -4.57 10.09
C MET A 28 13.22 -3.30 10.03
N SER A 29 12.52 -3.06 8.93
CA SER A 29 11.59 -1.91 8.80
C SER A 29 10.49 -1.94 9.87
N ARG A 30 9.98 -3.13 10.23
CA ARG A 30 9.05 -3.29 11.36
C ARG A 30 9.66 -2.85 12.69
N LYS A 31 10.88 -3.31 12.99
CA LYS A 31 11.59 -2.91 14.23
C LYS A 31 11.83 -1.39 14.27
N VAL A 32 12.17 -0.78 13.12
CA VAL A 32 12.32 0.68 13.00
C VAL A 32 10.98 1.39 13.25
N ALA A 33 9.87 0.91 12.69
CA ALA A 33 8.55 1.44 12.95
C ALA A 33 8.18 1.38 14.44
N GLU A 34 8.40 0.23 15.09
CA GLU A 34 8.16 0.06 16.54
C GLU A 34 9.00 1.04 17.36
N TYR A 35 10.28 1.19 17.03
CA TYR A 35 11.19 2.13 17.67
C TYR A 35 10.73 3.59 17.53
N LYS A 36 10.34 3.99 16.32
CA LYS A 36 9.86 5.34 16.00
C LYS A 36 8.52 5.63 16.69
N LYS A 37 7.58 4.68 16.65
CA LYS A 37 6.26 4.76 17.30
C LYS A 37 6.39 4.98 18.80
N ALA A 38 7.25 4.22 19.47
CA ALA A 38 7.48 4.35 20.91
C ALA A 38 8.08 5.71 21.33
N ARG A 39 8.65 6.47 20.38
CA ARG A 39 9.31 7.76 20.61
C ARG A 39 8.64 8.94 19.92
N GLY A 40 7.52 8.71 19.24
CA GLY A 40 6.82 9.76 18.48
C GLY A 40 7.63 10.35 17.31
N LEU A 41 8.56 9.58 16.73
CA LEU A 41 9.37 10.03 15.59
C LEU A 41 8.62 9.81 14.26
N SER A 42 8.86 10.65 13.25
CA SER A 42 8.29 10.49 11.91
C SER A 42 8.99 9.38 11.12
N VAL A 43 8.27 8.78 10.17
CA VAL A 43 8.86 7.80 9.25
C VAL A 43 9.79 8.49 8.25
N LYS A 44 9.32 9.56 7.60
CA LYS A 44 10.02 10.28 6.53
C LYS A 44 11.23 11.03 7.05
N ASP A 45 12.38 10.78 6.44
CA ASP A 45 13.64 11.51 6.67
C ASP A 45 14.38 11.63 5.33
N LYS A 46 14.09 12.72 4.62
CA LYS A 46 14.62 12.97 3.27
C LYS A 46 16.15 12.98 3.24
N ALA A 47 16.79 13.55 4.27
CA ALA A 47 18.25 13.63 4.32
C ALA A 47 18.86 12.24 4.49
N ARG A 48 18.26 11.42 5.35
CA ARG A 48 18.66 10.02 5.53
C ARG A 48 18.44 9.17 4.28
N GLU A 49 17.30 9.34 3.62
CA GLU A 49 16.92 8.61 2.40
C GLU A 49 17.86 8.94 1.24
N GLU A 50 18.17 10.23 1.01
CA GLU A 50 19.12 10.65 -0.02
C GLU A 50 20.52 10.08 0.24
N ALA A 51 20.98 10.13 1.51
CA ALA A 51 22.26 9.53 1.89
C ALA A 51 22.30 8.01 1.69
N LEU A 52 21.17 7.30 1.86
CA LEU A 52 21.08 5.88 1.56
C LEU A 52 21.20 5.63 0.05
N ILE A 53 20.53 6.42 -0.77
CA ILE A 53 20.58 6.28 -2.22
C ILE A 53 22.01 6.47 -2.73
N GLU A 54 22.70 7.53 -2.30
CA GLU A 54 24.08 7.77 -2.71
C GLU A 54 25.04 6.67 -2.22
N ARG A 55 24.84 6.15 -1.01
CA ARG A 55 25.63 5.00 -0.51
C ARG A 55 25.42 3.75 -1.37
N ASN A 56 24.17 3.43 -1.71
CA ASN A 56 23.84 2.22 -2.47
C ASN A 56 24.26 2.34 -3.94
N LYS A 57 24.16 3.53 -4.52
CA LYS A 57 24.66 3.85 -5.86
C LYS A 57 26.13 3.50 -6.03
N ALA A 58 26.95 3.69 -4.99
CA ALA A 58 28.37 3.36 -4.99
C ALA A 58 28.67 1.83 -4.96
N LEU A 59 27.67 0.99 -4.68
CA LEU A 59 27.82 -0.48 -4.72
C LEU A 59 27.88 -1.02 -6.14
N ILE A 60 27.33 -0.28 -7.12
CA ILE A 60 27.25 -0.69 -8.52
C ILE A 60 28.37 -0.02 -9.32
N LYS A 61 29.33 -0.85 -9.73
CA LYS A 61 30.53 -0.41 -10.48
C LYS A 61 30.24 -0.15 -11.96
N ASP A 62 29.31 -0.90 -12.52
CA ASP A 62 28.92 -0.77 -13.92
C ASP A 62 28.02 0.46 -14.10
N ASP A 63 28.52 1.42 -14.88
CA ASP A 63 27.88 2.69 -15.16
C ASP A 63 26.56 2.54 -15.93
N GLU A 64 26.44 1.51 -16.77
CA GLU A 64 25.27 1.29 -17.63
C GLU A 64 24.06 0.85 -16.81
N ILE A 65 24.26 -0.06 -15.85
CA ILE A 65 23.17 -0.60 -15.02
C ILE A 65 22.89 0.23 -13.76
N ARG A 66 23.82 1.11 -13.35
CA ARG A 66 23.71 1.90 -12.11
C ARG A 66 22.41 2.71 -12.01
N PRO A 67 21.94 3.43 -13.05
CA PRO A 67 20.68 4.18 -12.97
C PRO A 67 19.47 3.28 -12.66
N PHE A 68 19.45 2.06 -13.20
CA PHE A 68 18.38 1.09 -12.93
C PHE A 68 18.39 0.62 -11.48
N TYR A 69 19.57 0.36 -10.92
CA TYR A 69 19.70 0.02 -9.50
C TYR A 69 19.30 1.17 -8.56
N VAL A 70 19.62 2.42 -8.93
CA VAL A 70 19.18 3.61 -8.18
C VAL A 70 17.66 3.71 -8.16
N ASN A 71 16.98 3.41 -9.27
CA ASN A 71 15.51 3.35 -9.30
C ASN A 71 14.98 2.21 -8.42
N TYR A 72 15.57 1.02 -8.51
CA TYR A 72 15.20 -0.12 -7.68
C TYR A 72 15.32 0.20 -6.18
N ILE A 73 16.42 0.81 -5.73
CA ILE A 73 16.61 1.13 -4.31
C ILE A 73 15.67 2.23 -3.83
N ARG A 74 15.33 3.21 -4.69
CA ARG A 74 14.31 4.23 -4.40
C ARG A 74 12.95 3.59 -4.16
N SER A 75 12.46 2.79 -5.10
CA SER A 75 11.19 2.08 -4.94
C SER A 75 11.20 1.16 -3.71
N THR A 76 12.32 0.50 -3.44
CA THR A 76 12.49 -0.35 -2.26
C THR A 76 12.45 0.47 -0.95
N LEU A 77 12.98 1.70 -0.94
CA LEU A 77 12.88 2.63 0.20
C LEU A 77 11.43 3.11 0.38
N ASP A 78 10.74 3.47 -0.69
CA ASP A 78 9.34 3.90 -0.67
C ASP A 78 8.45 2.82 -0.04
N ILE A 79 8.54 1.57 -0.53
CA ILE A 79 7.81 0.41 0.03
C ILE A 79 8.08 0.24 1.53
N SER A 80 9.33 0.42 1.97
CA SER A 80 9.66 0.33 3.40
C SER A 80 9.11 1.48 4.22
N CYS A 81 9.01 2.68 3.67
CA CYS A 81 8.41 3.81 4.34
C CYS A 81 6.90 3.63 4.45
N GLU A 82 6.23 3.23 3.37
CA GLU A 82 4.80 2.90 3.36
C GLU A 82 4.46 1.82 4.39
N TYR A 83 5.25 0.75 4.43
CA TYR A 83 5.08 -0.33 5.41
C TYR A 83 5.26 0.17 6.85
N GLN A 84 6.27 1.01 7.11
CA GLN A 84 6.44 1.64 8.43
C GLN A 84 5.26 2.55 8.77
N GLU A 85 4.78 3.36 7.83
CA GLU A 85 3.65 4.24 8.00
C GLU A 85 2.40 3.45 8.39
N MET A 86 2.10 2.37 7.66
CA MET A 86 0.98 1.47 7.95
C MET A 86 1.08 0.87 9.37
N LEU A 87 2.27 0.41 9.79
CA LEU A 87 2.47 -0.15 11.14
C LEU A 87 2.32 0.89 12.25
N MET A 88 2.79 2.11 11.99
CA MET A 88 2.75 3.20 12.97
C MET A 88 1.35 3.76 13.10
N ASN A 89 0.69 3.99 11.98
CA ASN A 89 -0.49 4.83 11.85
C ASN A 89 -1.79 4.06 11.56
N GLY A 90 -1.70 2.79 11.15
CA GLY A 90 -2.84 2.01 10.65
C GLY A 90 -3.13 2.29 9.17
N LEU A 91 -3.94 1.44 8.56
CA LEU A 91 -4.44 1.63 7.18
C LEU A 91 -5.29 2.90 7.10
N LYS A 92 -5.15 3.69 6.03
CA LYS A 92 -6.03 4.79 5.67
C LYS A 92 -7.18 4.23 4.84
N ILE A 93 -8.38 4.30 5.38
CA ILE A 93 -9.58 3.76 4.75
C ILE A 93 -10.51 4.89 4.38
N ALA A 94 -10.67 5.10 3.08
CA ALA A 94 -11.62 6.06 2.55
C ALA A 94 -13.06 5.54 2.64
N TYR A 95 -13.99 6.44 2.89
CA TYR A 95 -15.42 6.17 2.77
C TYR A 95 -16.14 7.42 2.28
N GLY A 96 -17.21 7.24 1.51
CA GLY A 96 -18.04 8.34 1.03
C GLY A 96 -19.02 8.82 2.10
N GLY A 97 -19.10 10.12 2.31
CA GLY A 97 -20.03 10.75 3.24
C GLY A 97 -19.44 11.07 4.61
N GLU A 98 -20.30 11.48 5.53
CA GLU A 98 -19.90 11.99 6.84
C GLU A 98 -19.59 10.90 7.87
N GLU A 99 -18.86 11.27 8.91
CA GLU A 99 -18.60 10.39 10.05
C GLU A 99 -19.92 9.88 10.67
N GLY A 100 -20.07 8.55 10.69
CA GLY A 100 -21.27 7.90 11.21
C GLY A 100 -22.20 7.35 10.12
N ALA A 101 -21.92 7.64 8.84
CA ALA A 101 -22.54 6.93 7.73
C ALA A 101 -22.29 5.41 7.81
N TYR A 102 -23.16 4.60 7.20
CA TYR A 102 -23.03 3.14 7.22
C TYR A 102 -21.66 2.65 6.72
N ALA A 103 -21.09 3.30 5.69
CA ALA A 103 -19.75 3.00 5.20
C ALA A 103 -18.66 3.25 6.26
N HIS A 104 -18.76 4.31 7.06
CA HIS A 104 -17.86 4.56 8.17
C HIS A 104 -17.97 3.46 9.24
N ILE A 105 -19.19 3.08 9.62
CA ILE A 105 -19.41 2.05 10.64
C ILE A 105 -18.91 0.69 10.15
N ALA A 106 -19.16 0.34 8.88
CA ALA A 106 -18.63 -0.86 8.24
C ALA A 106 -17.10 -0.85 8.24
N ALA A 107 -16.46 0.25 7.83
CA ALA A 107 -15.01 0.40 7.87
C ALA A 107 -14.44 0.18 9.28
N ARG A 108 -15.09 0.73 10.31
CA ARG A 108 -14.68 0.53 11.71
C ARG A 108 -14.75 -0.93 12.17
N ARG A 109 -15.76 -1.67 11.71
CA ARG A 109 -15.91 -3.10 12.05
C ARG A 109 -14.93 -3.97 11.29
N MET A 110 -14.74 -3.73 10.00
CA MET A 110 -13.83 -4.49 9.14
C MET A 110 -12.37 -4.24 9.52
N PHE A 111 -12.02 -3.00 9.87
CA PHE A 111 -10.65 -2.58 10.15
C PHE A 111 -10.54 -1.75 11.44
N PRO A 112 -10.59 -2.38 12.63
CA PRO A 112 -10.68 -1.66 13.91
C PRO A 112 -9.47 -0.78 14.28
N LYS A 113 -8.32 -0.97 13.61
CA LYS A 113 -7.06 -0.25 13.87
C LYS A 113 -6.70 0.73 12.75
N ALA A 114 -7.62 0.97 11.82
CA ALA A 114 -7.42 1.89 10.71
C ALA A 114 -7.70 3.34 11.10
N ARG A 115 -7.25 4.25 10.26
CA ARG A 115 -7.69 5.64 10.20
C ARG A 115 -8.77 5.74 9.13
N TYR A 116 -9.87 6.39 9.46
CA TYR A 116 -10.99 6.53 8.54
C TYR A 116 -10.97 7.94 7.95
N ILE A 117 -10.96 8.02 6.62
CA ILE A 117 -10.86 9.26 5.86
C ILE A 117 -12.20 9.51 5.18
N SER A 118 -12.96 10.47 5.69
CA SER A 118 -14.20 10.92 5.06
C SER A 118 -13.88 11.59 3.72
N LYS A 119 -14.65 11.23 2.70
CA LYS A 119 -14.58 11.79 1.35
C LYS A 119 -15.95 12.30 0.94
N THR A 120 -15.96 13.20 -0.03
CA THR A 120 -17.18 13.93 -0.41
C THR A 120 -18.29 12.99 -0.86
N ASP A 121 -17.92 11.97 -1.63
CA ASP A 121 -18.81 10.92 -2.12
C ASP A 121 -18.03 9.61 -2.37
N HIS A 122 -18.74 8.57 -2.83
CA HIS A 122 -18.15 7.26 -3.14
C HIS A 122 -17.12 7.30 -4.27
N THR A 123 -17.28 8.22 -5.23
CA THR A 123 -16.33 8.39 -6.36
C THR A 123 -15.03 9.00 -5.87
N ASP A 124 -15.11 10.01 -5.01
CA ASP A 124 -13.96 10.64 -4.36
C ASP A 124 -13.21 9.64 -3.46
N ALA A 125 -13.96 8.82 -2.70
CA ALA A 125 -13.38 7.72 -1.93
C ALA A 125 -12.64 6.71 -2.82
N TYR A 126 -13.26 6.28 -3.93
CA TYR A 126 -12.64 5.37 -4.90
C TYR A 126 -11.35 5.95 -5.48
N ARG A 127 -11.40 7.19 -6.00
CA ARG A 127 -10.26 7.88 -6.61
C ARG A 127 -9.12 8.17 -5.63
N SER A 128 -9.43 8.36 -4.35
CA SER A 128 -8.40 8.52 -3.32
C SER A 128 -7.55 7.26 -3.15
N VAL A 129 -8.09 6.08 -3.45
CA VAL A 129 -7.32 4.82 -3.44
C VAL A 129 -6.55 4.67 -4.75
N GLU A 130 -7.15 4.99 -5.90
CA GLU A 130 -6.44 4.95 -7.19
C GLU A 130 -5.22 5.88 -7.22
N SER A 131 -5.29 7.02 -6.53
CA SER A 131 -4.16 7.96 -6.44
C SER A 131 -3.12 7.61 -5.37
N GLY A 132 -3.37 6.59 -4.53
CA GLY A 132 -2.51 6.22 -3.40
C GLY A 132 -2.65 7.12 -2.16
N GLU A 133 -3.62 8.03 -2.14
CA GLU A 133 -3.91 8.85 -0.96
C GLU A 133 -4.44 8.00 0.21
N CYS A 134 -5.33 7.05 -0.08
CA CYS A 134 -5.84 6.06 0.86
C CYS A 134 -5.43 4.64 0.44
N ASP A 135 -5.34 3.73 1.40
CA ASP A 135 -4.88 2.37 1.16
C ASP A 135 -6.05 1.48 0.71
N LEU A 136 -7.26 1.74 1.19
CA LEU A 136 -8.49 1.03 0.85
C LEU A 136 -9.69 1.99 0.84
N ALA A 137 -10.77 1.60 0.18
CA ALA A 137 -12.07 2.26 0.27
C ALA A 137 -13.13 1.25 0.71
N VAL A 138 -14.03 1.66 1.59
CA VAL A 138 -15.24 0.89 1.95
C VAL A 138 -16.43 1.58 1.31
N LEU A 139 -17.01 0.92 0.31
CA LEU A 139 -18.09 1.45 -0.51
C LEU A 139 -19.30 0.51 -0.42
N PRO A 140 -20.52 1.04 -0.31
CA PRO A 140 -21.73 0.22 -0.33
C PRO A 140 -21.99 -0.28 -1.75
N ILE A 141 -22.12 -1.60 -1.92
CA ILE A 141 -22.51 -2.22 -3.20
C ILE A 141 -24.03 -2.30 -3.31
N GLU A 142 -24.70 -2.57 -2.19
CA GLU A 142 -26.15 -2.65 -2.09
C GLU A 142 -26.61 -1.99 -0.78
N ASN A 143 -27.78 -1.38 -0.77
CA ASN A 143 -28.44 -0.92 0.45
C ASN A 143 -29.94 -1.27 0.45
N SER A 144 -30.53 -1.33 1.64
CA SER A 144 -31.92 -1.77 1.83
C SER A 144 -32.98 -0.79 1.33
N ILE A 145 -32.61 0.43 0.92
CA ILE A 145 -33.56 1.50 0.54
C ILE A 145 -33.66 1.63 -0.98
N ALA A 146 -32.51 1.61 -1.67
CA ALA A 146 -32.37 1.88 -3.09
C ALA A 146 -31.86 0.65 -3.88
N GLY A 147 -31.55 -0.46 -3.21
CA GLY A 147 -30.94 -1.64 -3.83
C GLY A 147 -29.48 -1.39 -4.18
N GLU A 148 -29.04 -1.85 -5.35
CA GLU A 148 -27.66 -1.67 -5.81
C GLU A 148 -27.27 -0.19 -5.91
N VAL A 149 -26.05 0.11 -5.49
CA VAL A 149 -25.47 1.46 -5.59
C VAL A 149 -24.81 1.59 -6.95
N GLY A 150 -25.60 2.02 -7.94
CA GLY A 150 -25.17 2.11 -9.35
C GLY A 150 -23.82 2.80 -9.55
N THR A 151 -23.55 3.91 -8.84
CA THR A 151 -22.25 4.60 -8.93
C THR A 151 -21.07 3.72 -8.54
N VAL A 152 -21.22 2.86 -7.52
CA VAL A 152 -20.15 1.95 -7.09
C VAL A 152 -20.00 0.81 -8.08
N MET A 153 -21.09 0.30 -8.65
CA MET A 153 -21.05 -0.71 -9.72
C MET A 153 -20.33 -0.19 -10.96
N ASP A 154 -20.63 1.04 -11.39
CA ASP A 154 -19.96 1.69 -12.52
C ASP A 154 -18.45 1.82 -12.28
N LEU A 155 -18.06 2.24 -11.07
CA LEU A 155 -16.65 2.35 -10.66
C LEU A 155 -15.95 0.99 -10.64
N MET A 156 -16.64 -0.06 -10.18
CA MET A 156 -16.10 -1.42 -10.21
C MET A 156 -15.92 -1.95 -11.64
N TYR A 157 -16.80 -1.58 -12.57
CA TYR A 157 -16.72 -2.02 -13.95
C TYR A 157 -15.66 -1.26 -14.77
N GLN A 158 -15.49 0.04 -14.52
CA GLN A 158 -14.62 0.91 -15.31
C GLN A 158 -13.24 1.15 -14.70
N GLY A 159 -13.15 1.09 -13.37
CA GLY A 159 -11.95 1.49 -12.65
C GLY A 159 -10.91 0.38 -12.48
N SER A 160 -9.80 0.75 -11.85
CA SER A 160 -8.60 -0.11 -11.73
C SER A 160 -8.52 -0.93 -10.44
N LEU A 161 -9.44 -0.70 -9.50
CA LEU A 161 -9.42 -1.34 -8.18
C LEU A 161 -10.14 -2.69 -8.18
N PHE A 162 -9.73 -3.56 -7.26
CA PHE A 162 -10.30 -4.89 -7.07
C PHE A 162 -10.99 -5.01 -5.72
N VAL A 163 -12.05 -5.82 -5.64
CA VAL A 163 -12.72 -6.12 -4.37
C VAL A 163 -11.86 -7.07 -3.55
N ASN A 164 -11.37 -6.59 -2.41
CA ASN A 164 -10.57 -7.39 -1.48
C ASN A 164 -11.40 -8.08 -0.39
N GLN A 165 -12.55 -7.49 -0.03
CA GLN A 165 -13.42 -8.02 1.03
C GLN A 165 -14.86 -7.49 0.85
N VAL A 166 -15.85 -8.31 1.19
CA VAL A 166 -17.27 -7.94 1.28
C VAL A 166 -17.73 -8.11 2.73
N TYR A 167 -18.58 -7.20 3.20
CA TYR A 167 -19.13 -7.22 4.56
C TYR A 167 -20.62 -6.92 4.55
N ASP A 168 -21.42 -7.87 5.01
CA ASP A 168 -22.86 -7.68 5.20
C ASP A 168 -23.12 -6.94 6.50
N PHE A 169 -23.77 -5.78 6.39
CA PHE A 169 -24.12 -4.96 7.54
C PHE A 169 -25.57 -5.25 7.96
N PRO A 170 -25.82 -5.99 9.05
CA PRO A 170 -27.17 -6.17 9.56
C PRO A 170 -27.67 -4.83 10.13
N ILE A 171 -28.71 -4.28 9.51
CA ILE A 171 -29.48 -3.15 10.04
C ILE A 171 -30.47 -3.75 11.02
N GLY A 172 -30.18 -3.65 12.32
CA GLY A 172 -31.05 -4.06 13.42
C GLY A 172 -31.70 -2.87 14.10
#